data_AF-A0A8T5QI15-F1
#
_entry.id   AF-A0A8T5QI15-F1
#
_cell.length_a   1.000
_cell.length_b   1.000
_cell.length_c   1.000
_cell.angle_alpha   90.00
_cell.angle_beta   90.00
_cell.angle_gamma   90.00
#
_symmetry.space_group_name_H-M   'P 1'
#
loop_
_entity.id
_entity.type
_entity.pdbx_description
1 polymer ?
#
loop_
_entity_poly.entity_id
_entity_poly.type
_entity_poly.pdbx_seq_one_letter_code
_entity_poly.pdbx_strand_id
1 'polypeptide(L)'
;MKKLEERVEEAPEKTQYRIKKVRKDFCGDRYLQFKSKNKCKINVWRYVPCEGWHRNRYVKGKDCPTSLPYMRETAFLHSLHRKERNPELRLMQFTEKYPNIQDYFDHMNELRDKYLKEKEQESANKKGMIIL
;
A
#
# COMPACT_ATOMS: atom_id res chain seq x y z
N MET A 1 48.06 -13.64 -14.59
CA MET A 1 47.27 -13.56 -13.34
C MET A 1 45.97 -12.82 -13.63
N LYS A 2 44.82 -13.50 -13.58
CA LYS A 2 43.50 -12.85 -13.73
C LYS A 2 43.06 -12.36 -12.34
N LYS A 3 42.86 -11.04 -12.17
CA LYS A 3 42.24 -10.47 -10.97
C LYS A 3 40.78 -10.92 -10.94
N LEU A 4 40.39 -11.65 -9.90
CA LEU A 4 38.99 -11.80 -9.54
C LEU A 4 38.53 -10.44 -8.99
N GLU A 5 37.68 -9.75 -9.74
CA GLU A 5 36.91 -8.63 -9.20
C GLU A 5 35.75 -9.23 -8.40
N GLU A 6 35.87 -9.19 -7.08
CA GLU A 6 34.72 -9.44 -6.18
C GLU A 6 33.68 -8.36 -6.45
N ARG A 7 32.63 -8.73 -7.18
CA ARG A 7 31.38 -7.95 -7.20
C ARG A 7 30.75 -8.09 -5.82
N VAL A 8 30.93 -7.06 -4.99
CA VAL A 8 30.11 -6.87 -3.79
C VAL A 8 28.67 -6.65 -4.28
N GLU A 9 27.85 -7.69 -4.19
CA GLU A 9 26.43 -7.62 -4.49
C GLU A 9 25.77 -6.85 -3.33
N GLU A 10 25.62 -5.52 -3.48
CA GLU A 10 24.95 -4.68 -2.48
C GLU A 10 23.56 -5.26 -2.19
N ALA A 11 23.30 -5.56 -0.91
CA ALA A 11 22.03 -6.09 -0.48
C ALA A 11 20.88 -5.19 -0.99
N PRO A 12 19.79 -5.78 -1.53
CA PRO A 12 18.70 -5.01 -2.11
C PRO A 12 18.17 -3.99 -1.09
N GLU A 13 18.31 -2.70 -1.39
CA GLU A 13 17.88 -1.63 -0.50
C GLU A 13 16.38 -1.82 -0.18
N LYS A 14 16.07 -2.00 1.11
CA LYS A 14 14.72 -2.30 1.58
C LYS A 14 13.78 -1.15 1.22
N THR A 15 12.54 -1.47 0.84
CA THR A 15 11.52 -0.45 0.57
C THR A 15 11.20 0.29 1.86
N GLN A 16 11.27 1.62 1.81
CA GLN A 16 11.01 2.51 2.94
C GLN A 16 9.61 3.11 2.83
N TYR A 17 8.98 3.40 3.96
CA TYR A 17 7.66 4.01 4.03
C TYR A 17 7.64 5.19 5.00
N ARG A 18 6.77 6.17 4.75
CA ARG A 18 6.55 7.31 5.65
C ARG A 18 5.16 7.91 5.49
N ILE A 19 4.72 8.64 6.51
CA ILE A 19 3.53 9.48 6.44
C ILE A 19 3.93 10.93 6.18
N LYS A 20 3.36 11.56 5.16
CA LYS A 20 3.58 12.97 4.82
C LYS A 20 2.31 13.78 5.07
N LYS A 21 2.44 14.86 5.85
CA LYS A 21 1.41 15.92 5.96
C LYS A 21 1.55 16.87 4.78
N VAL A 22 0.44 17.14 4.08
CA VAL A 22 0.41 18.07 2.94
C VAL A 22 0.05 19.48 3.39
N ARG A 23 -1.01 19.63 4.19
CA ARG A 23 -1.33 20.86 4.94
C ARG A 23 -1.05 20.67 6.43
N LYS A 24 -0.67 21.75 7.10
CA LYS A 24 -0.31 21.74 8.53
C LYS A 24 -1.53 21.49 9.42
N ASP A 25 -2.67 22.06 9.03
CA ASP A 25 -3.83 22.22 9.92
C ASP A 25 -4.99 21.25 9.62
N PHE A 26 -4.88 20.44 8.56
CA PHE A 26 -5.94 19.51 8.18
C PHE A 26 -5.56 18.06 8.52
N CYS A 27 -6.36 17.41 9.37
CA CYS A 27 -6.09 16.04 9.83
C CYS A 27 -6.23 14.98 8.72
N GLY A 28 -7.05 15.26 7.70
CA GLY A 28 -7.25 14.43 6.50
C GLY A 28 -6.05 14.38 5.55
N ASP A 29 -5.08 15.27 5.76
CA ASP A 29 -3.99 15.53 4.81
C ASP A 29 -2.71 14.72 5.09
N ARG A 30 -2.85 13.60 5.80
CA ARG A 30 -1.77 12.66 6.07
C ARG A 30 -1.84 11.53 5.06
N TYR A 31 -0.79 11.41 4.24
CA TYR A 31 -0.75 10.43 3.15
C TYR A 31 0.45 9.48 3.28
N LEU A 32 0.24 8.23 2.87
CA LEU A 32 1.31 7.24 2.82
C LEU A 32 2.19 7.46 1.58
N GLN A 33 3.50 7.48 1.82
CA GLN A 33 4.51 7.45 0.77
C GLN A 33 5.44 6.24 0.92
N PHE A 34 5.98 5.77 -0.20
CA PHE A 34 7.01 4.75 -0.25
C PHE A 34 8.22 5.21 -1.09
N LYS A 35 9.37 4.58 -0.84
CA LYS A 35 10.61 4.79 -1.59
C LYS A 35 11.29 3.42 -1.78
N SER A 36 11.58 3.04 -3.02
CA SER A 36 12.09 1.69 -3.35
C SER A 36 13.03 1.73 -4.56
N LYS A 37 14.27 1.24 -4.40
CA LYS A 37 15.20 1.04 -5.53
C LYS A 37 14.79 -0.15 -6.41
N ASN A 38 14.22 -1.21 -5.84
CA ASN A 38 13.99 -2.47 -6.57
C ASN A 38 12.72 -2.49 -7.40
N LYS A 39 11.61 -1.92 -6.91
CA LYS A 39 10.32 -1.98 -7.62
C LYS A 39 10.18 -0.94 -8.73
N CYS A 40 10.97 0.13 -8.70
CA CYS A 40 10.86 1.23 -9.67
C CYS A 40 12.20 1.83 -10.14
N LYS A 41 13.38 1.38 -9.67
CA LYS A 41 14.68 2.04 -9.90
C LYS A 41 14.68 3.54 -9.54
N ILE A 42 13.84 3.94 -8.58
CA ILE A 42 13.59 5.35 -8.28
C ILE A 42 13.80 5.59 -6.79
N ASN A 43 14.86 6.33 -6.46
CA ASN A 43 15.25 6.70 -5.10
C ASN A 43 14.41 7.89 -4.55
N VAL A 44 13.14 7.99 -4.93
CA VAL A 44 12.26 9.15 -4.66
C VAL A 44 10.97 8.69 -3.97
N TRP A 45 10.49 9.50 -3.03
CA TRP A 45 9.24 9.27 -2.32
C TRP A 45 8.02 9.45 -3.23
N ARG A 46 7.16 8.44 -3.28
CA ARG A 46 5.94 8.43 -4.09
C ARG A 46 4.71 8.13 -3.24
N TYR A 47 3.58 8.73 -3.58
CA TYR A 47 2.31 8.48 -2.91
C TYR A 47 1.74 7.11 -3.28
N VAL A 48 1.16 6.43 -2.29
CA VAL A 48 0.52 5.12 -2.47
C VAL A 48 -0.93 5.33 -2.94
N PRO A 49 -1.34 4.82 -4.10
CA PRO A 49 -2.74 4.91 -4.52
C PRO A 49 -3.65 4.04 -3.66
N CYS A 50 -4.90 4.48 -3.52
CA CYS A 50 -5.99 3.74 -2.90
C CYS A 50 -6.32 2.46 -3.69
N GLU A 51 -6.71 1.40 -2.98
CA GLU A 51 -7.29 0.21 -3.63
C GLU A 51 -8.57 0.58 -4.39
N GLY A 52 -8.72 0.06 -5.61
CA GLY A 52 -9.90 0.24 -6.45
C GLY A 52 -9.86 1.50 -7.33
N TRP A 53 -8.94 2.44 -7.09
CA TRP A 53 -8.76 3.59 -7.99
C TRP A 53 -8.16 3.17 -9.34
N HIS A 54 -7.34 2.12 -9.34
CA HIS A 54 -6.77 1.56 -10.55
C HIS A 54 -7.59 0.36 -11.03
N ARG A 55 -8.18 0.48 -12.22
CA ARG A 55 -8.90 -0.61 -12.91
C ARG A 55 -8.00 -1.77 -13.35
N ASN A 56 -6.68 -1.62 -13.23
CA ASN A 56 -5.71 -2.63 -13.63
C ASN A 56 -5.18 -3.39 -12.42
N ARG A 57 -4.93 -4.69 -12.61
CA ARG A 57 -4.38 -5.62 -11.58
C ARG A 57 -2.98 -5.23 -11.06
N TYR A 58 -2.30 -4.29 -11.73
CA TYR A 58 -0.96 -3.85 -11.35
C TYR A 58 -0.85 -2.33 -11.36
N VAL A 59 -0.44 -1.78 -10.21
CA VAL A 59 -0.07 -0.36 -10.06
C VAL A 59 1.28 -0.13 -10.74
N LYS A 60 1.35 0.80 -11.71
CA LYS A 60 2.59 1.17 -12.40
C LYS A 60 3.24 2.36 -11.72
N GLY A 61 4.52 2.62 -11.97
CA GLY A 61 5.23 3.76 -11.38
C GLY A 61 4.56 5.12 -11.65
N LYS A 62 3.86 5.28 -12.79
CA LYS A 62 3.09 6.49 -13.13
C LYS A 62 1.84 6.70 -12.25
N ASP A 63 1.34 5.64 -11.65
CA ASP A 63 0.18 5.64 -10.76
C ASP A 63 0.57 6.07 -9.33
N CYS A 64 1.88 6.15 -9.06
CA CYS A 64 2.46 6.57 -7.78
C CYS A 64 3.21 7.90 -7.96
N PRO A 65 2.54 9.06 -7.99
CA PRO A 65 3.19 10.34 -8.25
C PRO A 65 4.06 10.78 -7.07
N THR A 66 5.00 11.70 -7.31
CA THR A 66 5.88 12.29 -6.27
C THR A 66 5.27 13.49 -5.57
N SER A 67 4.24 14.09 -6.17
CA SER A 67 3.36 15.14 -5.65
C SER A 67 1.91 14.65 -5.69
N LEU A 68 1.04 15.20 -4.84
CA LEU A 68 -0.39 14.94 -4.99
C LEU A 68 -0.93 15.80 -6.14
N PRO A 69 -1.61 15.20 -7.12
CA PRO A 69 -2.33 15.97 -8.13
C PRO A 69 -3.52 16.65 -7.48
N TYR A 70 -3.69 17.94 -7.79
CA TYR A 70 -4.81 18.75 -7.32
C TYR A 70 -6.15 18.08 -7.67
N MET A 71 -7.11 18.12 -6.74
CA MET A 71 -8.45 17.53 -6.85
C MET A 71 -8.48 16.00 -7.04
N ARG A 72 -7.34 15.32 -6.88
CA ARG A 72 -7.21 13.86 -6.99
C ARG A 72 -6.62 13.25 -5.74
N GLU A 73 -6.61 13.98 -4.63
CA GLU A 73 -5.99 13.57 -3.38
C GLU A 73 -6.67 12.33 -2.78
N THR A 74 -7.98 12.19 -2.96
CA THR A 74 -8.78 11.03 -2.50
C THR A 74 -8.42 9.72 -3.20
N ALA A 75 -7.71 9.78 -4.33
CA ALA A 75 -7.19 8.62 -5.05
C ALA A 75 -5.99 7.97 -4.34
N PHE A 76 -5.45 8.60 -3.29
CA PHE A 76 -4.24 8.15 -2.59
C PHE A 76 -4.53 7.83 -1.13
N LEU A 77 -3.82 6.84 -0.59
CA LEU A 77 -4.05 6.37 0.76
C LEU A 77 -3.81 7.51 1.77
N HIS A 78 -4.91 7.96 2.39
CA HIS A 78 -4.95 9.09 3.30
C HIS A 78 -5.59 8.71 4.63
N SER A 79 -5.53 9.61 5.62
CA SER A 79 -5.95 9.31 6.99
C SER A 79 -7.42 8.96 7.18
N LEU A 80 -8.26 9.24 6.19
CA LEU A 80 -9.71 8.99 6.21
C LEU A 80 -10.15 7.94 5.17
N HIS A 81 -9.20 7.28 4.49
CA HIS A 81 -9.52 6.30 3.44
C HIS A 81 -10.46 5.20 3.95
N ARG A 82 -11.57 4.97 3.23
CA ARG A 82 -12.64 3.98 3.52
C ARG A 82 -13.43 4.20 4.83
N LYS A 83 -13.25 5.33 5.54
CA LYS A 83 -13.97 5.62 6.80
C LYS A 83 -15.19 6.54 6.67
N GLU A 84 -15.44 7.08 5.48
CA GLU A 84 -16.49 8.09 5.25
C GLU A 84 -17.91 7.50 5.10
N ARG A 85 -18.07 6.17 5.11
CA ARG A 85 -19.35 5.50 4.77
C ARG A 85 -20.23 5.09 5.94
N ASN A 86 -19.94 5.49 7.18
CA ASN A 86 -20.82 5.17 8.30
C ASN A 86 -21.17 6.44 9.13
N PRO A 87 -22.48 6.78 9.23
CA PRO A 87 -22.98 8.05 9.74
C PRO A 87 -22.96 8.23 11.28
N GLU A 88 -22.49 7.26 12.08
CA GLU A 88 -22.32 7.42 13.54
C GLU A 88 -20.87 7.71 13.98
N LEU A 89 -19.92 7.73 13.04
CA LEU A 89 -18.54 7.36 13.35
C LEU A 89 -17.68 8.45 13.96
N ARG A 90 -17.30 8.23 15.22
CA ARG A 90 -16.02 8.63 15.80
C ARG A 90 -14.87 8.30 14.84
N LEU A 91 -14.46 9.28 14.04
CA LEU A 91 -13.44 9.14 13.01
C LEU A 91 -12.07 8.88 13.65
N MET A 92 -11.72 7.61 13.85
CA MET A 92 -10.37 7.27 14.29
C MET A 92 -9.41 7.52 13.12
N GLN A 93 -8.42 8.40 13.27
CA GLN A 93 -7.50 8.72 12.17
C GLN A 93 -6.64 7.50 11.82
N PHE A 94 -6.22 7.34 10.57
CA PHE A 94 -5.29 6.27 10.17
C PHE A 94 -4.08 6.17 11.09
N THR A 95 -3.48 7.30 11.47
CA THR A 95 -2.33 7.34 12.38
C THR A 95 -2.68 7.05 13.84
N GLU A 96 -3.96 7.09 14.20
CA GLU A 96 -4.45 6.64 15.51
C GLU A 96 -4.68 5.13 15.49
N LYS A 97 -5.22 4.61 14.38
CA LYS A 97 -5.46 3.17 14.18
C LYS A 97 -4.15 2.40 13.93
N TYR A 98 -3.20 3.03 13.25
CA TYR A 98 -1.88 2.50 12.89
C TYR A 98 -0.82 3.54 13.29
N PRO A 99 -0.47 3.59 14.59
CA PRO A 99 0.50 4.55 15.12
C PRO A 99 1.88 4.41 14.47
N ASN A 100 2.22 3.21 13.99
CA ASN A 100 3.34 3.01 13.10
C ASN A 100 2.92 2.31 11.80
N ILE A 101 3.78 2.40 10.78
CA ILE A 101 3.47 1.86 9.45
C ILE A 101 3.54 0.32 9.39
N GLN A 102 4.26 -0.32 10.30
CA GLN A 102 4.33 -1.77 10.41
C GLN A 102 2.97 -2.33 10.83
N ASP A 103 2.29 -1.71 11.80
CA ASP A 103 0.93 -2.11 12.23
C ASP A 103 -0.05 -2.11 11.05
N TYR A 104 0.10 -1.14 10.15
CA TYR A 104 -0.70 -1.08 8.94
C TYR A 104 -0.38 -2.24 7.99
N PHE A 105 0.89 -2.57 7.78
CA PHE A 105 1.26 -3.70 6.92
C PHE A 105 0.84 -5.04 7.49
N ASP A 106 0.99 -5.23 8.79
CA ASP A 106 0.57 -6.45 9.47
C ASP A 106 -0.93 -6.65 9.29
N HIS A 107 -1.73 -5.59 9.52
CA HIS A 107 -3.16 -5.63 9.25
C HIS A 107 -3.51 -5.94 7.78
N MET A 108 -2.78 -5.35 6.82
CA MET A 108 -3.01 -5.63 5.41
C MET A 108 -2.64 -7.08 5.04
N ASN A 109 -1.61 -7.64 5.67
CA ASN A 109 -1.23 -9.04 5.49
C ASN A 109 -2.30 -9.98 6.07
N GLU A 110 -2.83 -9.69 7.27
CA GLU A 110 -3.93 -10.45 7.85
C GLU A 110 -5.17 -10.48 6.94
N LEU A 111 -5.57 -9.31 6.40
CA LEU A 111 -6.70 -9.22 5.47
C LEU A 111 -6.45 -10.03 4.19
N ARG A 112 -5.21 -9.98 3.68
CA ARG A 112 -4.80 -10.75 2.51
C ARG A 112 -4.84 -12.26 2.78
N ASP A 113 -4.29 -12.71 3.89
CA ASP A 113 -4.26 -14.12 4.26
C ASP A 113 -5.68 -14.66 4.45
N LYS A 114 -6.56 -13.88 5.07
CA LYS A 114 -7.98 -14.21 5.19
C LYS A 114 -8.63 -14.36 3.81
N TYR A 115 -8.44 -13.38 2.93
CA TYR A 115 -8.98 -13.43 1.56
C TYR A 115 -8.48 -14.66 0.77
N LEU A 116 -7.18 -14.98 0.87
CA LEU A 116 -6.59 -16.13 0.19
C LEU A 116 -7.20 -17.44 0.72
N LYS A 117 -7.35 -17.59 2.04
CA LYS A 117 -8.03 -18.74 2.65
C LYS A 117 -9.48 -18.88 2.19
N GLU A 118 -10.23 -17.78 2.15
CA GLU A 118 -11.61 -17.76 1.65
C GLU A 118 -11.69 -18.20 0.17
N LYS A 119 -10.75 -17.72 -0.67
CA LYS A 119 -10.67 -18.12 -2.09
C LYS A 119 -10.30 -19.58 -2.27
N GLU A 120 -9.39 -20.11 -1.47
CA GLU A 120 -9.04 -21.52 -1.49
C GLU A 120 -10.25 -22.40 -1.13
N GLN A 121 -10.99 -22.03 -0.08
CA GLN A 121 -12.21 -22.73 0.33
C GLN A 121 -13.31 -22.67 -0.74
N GLU A 122 -13.56 -21.50 -1.34
CA GLU A 122 -14.49 -21.36 -2.46
C GLU A 122 -14.09 -22.26 -3.65
N SER A 123 -12.79 -22.38 -3.92
CA SER A 123 -12.28 -23.22 -5.01
C SER A 123 -12.41 -24.72 -4.71
N ALA A 124 -12.21 -25.13 -3.45
CA ALA A 124 -12.38 -26.50 -3.00
C ALA A 124 -13.85 -26.93 -3.05
N ASN A 125 -14.77 -26.06 -2.57
CA ASN A 125 -16.21 -26.32 -2.61
C ASN A 125 -16.73 -26.43 -4.06
N LYS A 126 -16.23 -25.58 -4.98
CA LYS A 126 -16.57 -25.68 -6.41
C LYS A 126 -16.06 -26.96 -7.07
N LYS A 127 -14.90 -27.48 -6.66
CA LYS A 127 -14.38 -28.77 -7.16
C LYS A 127 -15.14 -29.96 -6.57
N GLY A 128 -15.58 -29.88 -5.32
CA GLY A 128 -16.41 -30.91 -4.68
C GLY A 128 -17.81 -31.06 -5.28
N MET A 129 -18.39 -29.98 -5.81
CA MET A 129 -19.72 -30.00 -6.47
C MET A 129 -19.74 -30.69 -7.84
N ILE A 130 -18.60 -31.05 -8.43
CA ILE A 130 -18.53 -31.70 -9.75
C ILE A 130 -18.71 -33.23 -9.64
N ILE A 131 -18.71 -33.79 -8.42
CA ILE A 131 -18.90 -35.22 -8.17
C ILE A 131 -20.21 -35.41 -7.38
N LEU A 132 -21.36 -35.18 -8.03
CA LEU A 132 -22.67 -35.68 -7.61
C LEU A 132 -23.57 -35.82 -8.84
#